data_AF-Q8EVB0-F1
#
_entry.id   AF-Q8EVB0-F1
#
_cell.length_a   1.000
_cell.length_b   1.000
_cell.length_c   1.000
_cell.angle_alpha   90.00
_cell.angle_beta   90.00
_cell.angle_gamma   90.00
#
_symmetry.space_group_name_H-M   'P 1'
#
loop_
_entity.id
_entity.type
_entity.pdbx_description
1 polymer ?
#
loop_
_entity_poly.entity_id
_entity_poly.type
_entity_poly.pdbx_seq_one_letter_code
_entity_poly.pdbx_strand_id
1 'polypeptide(L)'
;MKIKKIKLLKALALTGAFGIVATVPVIVSSCSSTSDNNTGGDSNTQTQTITPELRETVNLSGALTDIYDSTGAQNANQKIAADIKENHLGDVFTNGEALSQVSDLTVTVNGNFSRDSWAGLTFNGETGNWEDSANNQNNITIAEANKLVYTSESEQIDIESLNDLHEKLSVRDTLKTALENAGVAQIPETTTLAINNNLGFTNGDLLHVNVSATPTGSNPTITNYDLQIPVSNLNLVVPNLTITVSGTNVGEANRTTTNFNFNIGINDTVSETDEKGELAADNRSANEALVALGLATSSTDSGNTTYTIDNDAVSAVVGVYNCNFASPTIQAVDESAGTYTITLQATPLDGYV
;
A
#
# COMPACT_ATOMS: atom_id res chain seq x y z
N MET A 1 49.04 2.87 13.87
CA MET A 1 49.41 2.27 12.58
C MET A 1 48.12 1.88 11.85
N LYS A 2 47.81 2.62 10.78
CA LYS A 2 46.91 2.32 9.63
C LYS A 2 45.46 1.84 9.87
N ILE A 3 44.57 2.78 9.57
CA ILE A 3 43.16 2.70 9.12
C ILE A 3 42.82 1.40 8.37
N LYS A 4 41.67 0.79 8.71
CA LYS A 4 40.85 0.02 7.75
C LYS A 4 39.43 0.56 7.74
N LYS A 5 39.10 1.21 6.63
CA LYS A 5 37.76 1.66 6.23
C LYS A 5 36.89 0.42 6.01
N ILE A 6 35.76 0.31 6.69
CA ILE A 6 34.68 -0.60 6.28
C ILE A 6 33.91 0.12 5.17
N LYS A 7 33.94 -0.48 3.98
CA LYS A 7 33.20 -0.04 2.80
C LYS A 7 31.72 -0.29 3.09
N LEU A 8 30.95 0.77 3.23
CA LEU A 8 29.50 0.72 3.13
C LEU A 8 29.16 0.39 1.66
N LEU A 9 28.80 -0.86 1.38
CA LEU A 9 28.24 -1.24 0.08
C LEU A 9 26.84 -0.62 0.02
N LYS A 10 26.76 0.57 -0.60
CA LYS A 10 25.48 1.07 -1.10
C LYS A 10 25.01 0.09 -2.17
N ALA A 11 23.98 -0.69 -1.86
CA ALA A 11 23.23 -1.40 -2.87
C ALA A 11 22.62 -0.34 -3.80
N LEU A 12 23.07 -0.38 -5.04
CA LEU A 12 22.58 0.43 -6.14
C LEU A 12 21.20 -0.14 -6.49
N ALA A 13 20.12 0.49 -6.00
CA ALA A 13 18.79 0.24 -6.54
C ALA A 13 18.82 0.63 -8.02
N LEU A 14 18.76 -0.37 -8.89
CA LEU A 14 18.62 -0.21 -10.33
C LEU A 14 17.18 0.22 -10.61
N THR A 15 16.89 1.50 -10.43
CA THR A 15 15.72 2.13 -11.03
C THR A 15 15.94 2.15 -12.55
N GLY A 16 15.32 1.21 -13.24
CA GLY A 16 15.29 1.14 -14.69
C GLY A 16 14.43 2.25 -15.28
N ALA A 17 14.94 3.47 -15.34
CA ALA A 17 14.33 4.54 -16.10
C ALA A 17 14.60 4.32 -17.60
N PHE A 18 13.61 3.79 -18.33
CA PHE A 18 13.61 3.84 -19.79
C PHE A 18 13.19 5.25 -20.24
N GLY A 19 14.17 6.15 -20.36
CA GLY A 19 13.98 7.48 -20.95
C GLY A 19 14.14 7.44 -22.47
N ILE A 20 13.05 7.62 -23.22
CA ILE A 20 13.14 8.08 -24.61
C ILE A 20 13.43 9.58 -24.57
N VAL A 21 14.64 9.96 -24.99
CA VAL A 21 15.01 11.37 -25.18
C VAL A 21 14.42 11.84 -26.51
N ALA A 22 13.22 12.41 -26.47
CA ALA A 22 12.79 13.33 -27.51
C ALA A 22 13.22 14.73 -27.07
N THR A 23 14.26 15.28 -27.70
CA THR A 23 14.61 16.70 -27.55
C THR A 23 13.46 17.53 -28.13
N VAL A 24 12.51 17.93 -27.29
CA VAL A 24 11.47 18.90 -27.68
C VAL A 24 12.11 20.28 -27.61
N PRO A 25 12.11 21.09 -28.69
CA PRO A 25 12.55 22.47 -28.59
C PRO A 25 11.63 23.21 -27.61
N VAL A 26 12.23 23.78 -26.55
CA VAL A 26 11.57 24.76 -25.69
C VAL A 26 11.21 25.96 -26.56
N ILE A 27 9.95 26.05 -26.98
CA ILE A 27 9.42 27.28 -27.58
C ILE A 27 9.19 28.26 -26.43
N VAL A 28 10.23 29.01 -26.10
CA VAL A 28 10.07 30.29 -25.42
C VAL A 28 9.34 31.21 -26.39
N SER A 29 8.01 31.30 -26.25
CA SER A 29 7.23 32.30 -26.96
C SER A 29 7.60 33.68 -26.42
N SER A 30 8.59 34.30 -27.06
CA SER A 30 8.84 35.71 -26.90
C SER A 30 7.83 36.46 -27.76
N CYS A 31 6.71 36.88 -27.16
CA CYS A 31 6.00 38.04 -27.69
C CYS A 31 6.88 39.28 -27.51
N SER A 32 7.84 39.48 -28.41
CA SER A 32 8.48 40.78 -28.62
C SER A 32 7.70 41.53 -29.68
N SER A 33 6.80 42.41 -29.23
CA SER A 33 6.34 43.54 -30.03
C SER A 33 6.78 44.83 -29.34
N THR A 34 8.04 45.21 -29.49
CA THR A 34 8.38 46.64 -29.63
C THR A 34 9.65 46.79 -30.44
N SER A 35 9.48 47.26 -31.68
CA SER A 35 10.47 48.09 -32.34
C SER A 35 10.75 49.31 -31.46
N ASP A 36 11.97 49.47 -30.97
CA ASP A 36 12.67 50.75 -31.01
C ASP A 36 14.16 50.62 -30.70
N ASN A 37 14.92 51.44 -31.40
CA ASN A 37 16.37 51.47 -31.48
C ASN A 37 16.95 52.37 -30.38
N ASN A 38 18.10 51.95 -29.85
CA ASN A 38 19.18 52.78 -29.27
C ASN A 38 19.29 52.96 -27.74
N THR A 39 20.49 52.57 -27.25
CA THR A 39 21.27 53.03 -26.08
C THR A 39 20.71 52.92 -24.66
N GLY A 40 21.44 52.18 -23.80
CA GLY A 40 21.40 52.36 -22.35
C GLY A 40 21.36 51.02 -21.59
N GLY A 41 22.39 50.76 -20.79
CA GLY A 41 22.46 49.56 -19.97
C GLY A 41 21.33 49.49 -18.96
N ASP A 42 20.56 48.42 -19.04
CA ASP A 42 19.81 47.91 -17.92
C ASP A 42 19.82 46.38 -18.04
N SER A 43 20.20 45.70 -16.97
CA SER A 43 20.17 44.25 -16.91
C SER A 43 18.71 43.80 -16.85
N ASN A 44 18.06 43.75 -18.01
CA ASN A 44 16.74 43.18 -18.21
C ASN A 44 16.81 41.68 -17.91
N THR A 45 16.63 41.34 -16.64
CA THR A 45 16.29 39.98 -16.24
C THR A 45 14.87 39.74 -16.74
N GLN A 46 14.75 39.22 -17.97
CA GLN A 46 13.50 38.62 -18.42
C GLN A 46 13.18 37.47 -17.46
N THR A 47 12.28 37.70 -16.51
CA THR A 47 11.67 36.65 -15.71
C THR A 47 10.87 35.75 -16.63
N GLN A 48 11.50 34.64 -17.04
CA GLN A 48 10.86 33.63 -17.86
C GLN A 48 9.71 33.02 -17.08
N THR A 49 8.51 33.07 -17.65
CA THR A 49 7.32 32.41 -17.07
C THR A 49 7.33 30.95 -17.43
N ILE A 50 7.17 30.07 -16.45
CA ILE A 50 7.05 28.63 -16.62
C ILE A 50 5.56 28.30 -16.75
N THR A 51 5.12 27.81 -17.91
CA THR A 51 3.77 27.26 -18.08
C THR A 51 3.79 25.79 -17.65
N PRO A 52 3.05 25.38 -16.60
CA PRO A 52 3.07 23.98 -16.16
C PRO A 52 2.53 23.04 -17.24
N GLU A 53 3.24 21.93 -17.46
CA GLU A 53 2.88 20.89 -18.42
C GLU A 53 2.59 19.59 -17.67
N LEU A 54 1.39 19.47 -17.10
CA LEU A 54 0.94 18.23 -16.46
C LEU A 54 1.04 17.07 -17.48
N ARG A 55 1.13 15.81 -17.02
CA ARG A 55 0.99 14.58 -17.85
C ARG A 55 -0.42 14.00 -17.88
N GLU A 56 -0.86 13.48 -19.03
CA GLU A 56 -2.25 13.00 -19.23
C GLU A 56 -2.61 11.87 -18.27
N THR A 57 -1.64 10.98 -18.07
CA THR A 57 -1.67 9.92 -17.07
C THR A 57 -0.44 10.06 -16.18
N VAL A 58 -0.64 9.90 -14.88
CA VAL A 58 0.41 9.90 -13.86
C VAL A 58 0.33 8.56 -13.14
N ASN A 59 1.45 7.84 -13.10
CA ASN A 59 1.57 6.58 -12.37
C ASN A 59 2.65 6.77 -11.31
N LEU A 60 2.25 6.75 -10.04
CA LEU A 60 3.15 6.82 -8.90
C LEU A 60 3.03 5.53 -8.07
N SER A 61 4.00 5.35 -7.18
CA SER A 61 3.99 4.28 -6.20
C SER A 61 4.68 4.77 -4.93
N GLY A 62 4.19 4.37 -3.77
CA GLY A 62 4.75 4.77 -2.49
C GLY A 62 4.03 4.14 -1.31
N ALA A 63 4.34 4.60 -0.11
CA ALA A 63 3.72 4.09 1.10
C ALA A 63 2.29 4.64 1.26
N LEU A 64 1.44 3.92 2.01
CA LEU A 64 0.10 4.42 2.36
C LEU A 64 0.16 5.82 3.01
N THR A 65 1.20 6.11 3.78
CA THR A 65 1.40 7.40 4.45
C THR A 65 1.57 8.60 3.53
N ASP A 66 1.87 8.35 2.25
CA ASP A 66 2.04 9.38 1.22
C ASP A 66 0.68 9.87 0.68
N ILE A 67 -0.40 9.11 0.94
CA ILE A 67 -1.76 9.43 0.49
C ILE A 67 -2.82 9.42 1.61
N TYR A 68 -2.50 8.85 2.77
CA TYR A 68 -3.41 8.70 3.91
C TYR A 68 -2.75 9.07 5.23
N ASP A 69 -3.51 9.72 6.11
CA ASP A 69 -3.10 10.08 7.46
C ASP A 69 -4.12 9.54 8.47
N SER A 70 -3.71 8.53 9.23
CA SER A 70 -4.54 7.92 10.27
C SER A 70 -4.86 8.87 11.43
N THR A 71 -4.06 9.92 11.63
CA THR A 71 -4.29 10.93 12.68
C THR A 71 -5.33 11.97 12.29
N GLY A 72 -5.62 12.12 10.99
CA GLY A 72 -6.50 13.15 10.43
C GLY A 72 -5.91 14.56 10.45
N ALA A 73 -4.61 14.74 10.70
CA ALA A 73 -3.97 16.05 10.67
C ALA A 73 -3.88 16.61 9.24
N GLN A 74 -3.73 15.74 8.25
CA GLN A 74 -3.80 16.06 6.83
C GLN A 74 -4.84 15.20 6.11
N ASN A 75 -5.49 15.76 5.11
CA ASN A 75 -6.35 14.99 4.20
C ASN A 75 -5.54 14.45 3.01
N ALA A 76 -6.13 13.52 2.25
CA ALA A 76 -5.49 12.89 1.10
C ALA A 76 -5.02 13.89 0.04
N ASN A 77 -5.79 14.96 -0.23
CA ASN A 77 -5.37 16.02 -1.15
C ASN A 77 -4.05 16.67 -0.70
N GLN A 78 -3.92 16.96 0.60
CA GLN A 78 -2.71 17.57 1.16
C GLN A 78 -1.51 16.61 1.13
N LYS A 79 -1.74 15.33 1.42
CA LYS A 79 -0.72 14.28 1.37
C LYS A 79 -0.17 14.08 -0.04
N ILE A 80 -1.05 13.86 -1.01
CA ILE A 80 -0.67 13.71 -2.44
C ILE A 80 0.01 14.99 -2.96
N ALA A 81 -0.48 16.18 -2.60
CA ALA A 81 0.14 17.43 -3.02
C ALA A 81 1.57 17.60 -2.47
N ALA A 82 1.79 17.22 -1.21
CA ALA A 82 3.11 17.26 -0.58
C ALA A 82 4.06 16.28 -1.25
N ASP A 83 3.62 15.03 -1.45
CA ASP A 83 4.42 13.99 -2.10
C ASP A 83 4.80 14.36 -3.54
N ILE A 84 3.85 14.90 -4.32
CA ILE A 84 4.15 15.42 -5.67
C ILE A 84 5.21 16.51 -5.64
N LYS A 85 5.09 17.46 -4.70
CA LYS A 85 6.03 18.58 -4.59
C LYS A 85 7.44 18.12 -4.21
N GLU A 86 7.54 17.17 -3.30
CA GLU A 86 8.80 16.76 -2.68
C GLU A 86 9.54 15.70 -3.52
N ASN A 87 8.79 14.78 -4.14
CA ASN A 87 9.37 13.57 -4.73
C ASN A 87 9.06 13.41 -6.22
N HIS A 88 7.89 13.87 -6.69
CA HIS A 88 7.35 13.44 -7.99
C HIS A 88 7.07 14.56 -9.01
N LEU A 89 7.65 15.74 -8.86
CA LEU A 89 7.43 16.84 -9.83
C LEU A 89 7.75 16.43 -11.28
N GLY A 90 8.84 15.69 -11.51
CA GLY A 90 9.23 15.22 -12.84
C GLY A 90 8.36 14.08 -13.40
N ASP A 91 7.73 13.33 -12.50
CA ASP A 91 6.80 12.26 -12.85
C ASP A 91 5.42 12.82 -13.18
N VAL A 92 4.99 13.90 -12.51
CA VAL A 92 3.68 14.53 -12.71
C VAL A 92 3.69 15.58 -13.83
N PHE A 93 4.76 16.36 -13.96
CA PHE A 93 4.89 17.42 -14.95
C PHE A 93 6.06 17.15 -15.90
N THR A 94 5.84 17.28 -17.21
CA THR A 94 6.89 17.15 -18.24
C THR A 94 8.03 18.14 -18.01
N ASN A 95 7.70 19.34 -17.49
CA ASN A 95 8.66 20.37 -17.11
C ASN A 95 8.90 20.45 -15.59
N GLY A 96 8.78 19.32 -14.88
CA GLY A 96 8.99 19.23 -13.43
C GLY A 96 10.36 19.72 -12.95
N GLU A 97 11.42 19.55 -13.75
CA GLU A 97 12.76 20.08 -13.42
C GLU A 97 12.74 21.61 -13.30
N ALA A 98 12.06 22.31 -14.22
CA ALA A 98 11.94 23.76 -14.17
C ALA A 98 11.09 24.21 -12.98
N LEU A 99 9.99 23.51 -12.70
CA LEU A 99 9.13 23.79 -11.55
C LEU A 99 9.88 23.60 -10.21
N SER A 100 10.77 22.61 -10.12
CA SER A 100 11.56 22.37 -8.89
C SER A 100 12.51 23.52 -8.51
N GLN A 101 12.83 24.41 -9.46
CA GLN A 101 13.66 25.60 -9.22
C GLN A 101 12.87 26.79 -8.63
N VAL A 102 11.54 26.70 -8.57
CA VAL A 102 10.67 27.75 -8.01
C VAL A 102 10.58 27.58 -6.50
N SER A 103 11.24 28.47 -5.74
CA SER A 103 11.38 28.34 -4.28
C SER A 103 10.07 28.40 -3.50
N ASP A 104 9.07 29.12 -4.02
CA ASP A 104 7.73 29.30 -3.43
C ASP A 104 6.67 28.45 -4.14
N LEU A 105 7.09 27.42 -4.89
CA LEU A 105 6.16 26.54 -5.59
C LEU A 105 5.15 25.92 -4.63
N THR A 106 3.88 26.01 -4.98
CA THR A 106 2.76 25.39 -4.28
C THR A 106 2.09 24.42 -5.24
N VAL A 107 1.94 23.17 -4.82
CA VAL A 107 1.13 22.15 -5.51
C VAL A 107 -0.22 22.07 -4.78
N THR A 108 -1.31 22.01 -5.53
CA THR A 108 -2.66 21.77 -4.99
C THR A 108 -3.28 20.60 -5.72
N VAL A 109 -3.90 19.70 -4.95
CA VAL A 109 -4.63 18.55 -5.45
C VAL A 109 -6.09 18.66 -5.02
N ASN A 110 -7.01 18.28 -5.88
CA ASN A 110 -8.41 18.13 -5.54
C ASN A 110 -9.01 16.88 -6.21
N GLY A 111 -9.21 15.84 -5.40
CA GLY A 111 -9.82 14.57 -5.81
C GLY A 111 -11.16 14.25 -5.16
N ASN A 112 -11.76 15.18 -4.39
CA ASN A 112 -13.01 14.94 -3.65
C ASN A 112 -13.02 13.65 -2.79
N PHE A 113 -11.86 13.29 -2.23
CA PHE A 113 -11.73 12.09 -1.39
C PHE A 113 -12.65 12.14 -0.17
N SER A 114 -13.48 11.12 0.01
CA SER A 114 -14.35 10.94 1.19
C SER A 114 -14.17 9.56 1.83
N ARG A 115 -14.52 9.49 3.12
CA ARG A 115 -14.57 8.27 3.95
C ARG A 115 -15.85 8.17 4.77
N ASP A 116 -16.86 8.98 4.46
CA ASP A 116 -18.09 9.13 5.25
C ASP A 116 -18.93 7.84 5.35
N SER A 117 -18.75 6.90 4.42
CA SER A 117 -19.43 5.59 4.44
C SER A 117 -18.91 4.68 5.57
N TRP A 118 -17.73 4.96 6.12
CA TRP A 118 -17.13 4.19 7.20
C TRP A 118 -17.55 4.74 8.57
N ALA A 119 -18.45 4.04 9.23
CA ALA A 119 -18.98 4.43 10.53
C ALA A 119 -19.25 3.21 11.41
N GLY A 120 -19.34 3.43 12.72
CA GLY A 120 -19.62 2.38 13.70
C GLY A 120 -18.45 2.14 14.63
N LEU A 121 -18.23 0.87 14.98
CA LEU A 121 -17.22 0.48 15.95
C LEU A 121 -15.80 0.83 15.47
N THR A 122 -14.92 1.11 16.43
CA THR A 122 -13.51 1.41 16.16
C THR A 122 -12.67 0.17 16.41
N PHE A 123 -11.69 -0.09 15.55
CA PHE A 123 -10.78 -1.20 15.73
C PHE A 123 -9.81 -0.93 16.88
N ASN A 124 -9.66 -1.89 17.77
CA ASN A 124 -8.61 -1.90 18.78
C ASN A 124 -7.49 -2.85 18.34
N GLY A 125 -6.38 -2.28 17.86
CA GLY A 125 -5.22 -3.05 17.41
C GLY A 125 -4.49 -3.85 18.49
N GLU A 126 -4.69 -3.55 19.77
CA GLU A 126 -4.12 -4.34 20.87
C GLU A 126 -4.88 -5.66 21.08
N THR A 127 -6.20 -5.65 20.84
CA THR A 127 -7.06 -6.81 21.08
C THR A 127 -7.50 -7.52 19.80
N GLY A 128 -7.38 -6.86 18.65
CA GLY A 128 -7.88 -7.33 17.36
C GLY A 128 -9.41 -7.38 17.30
N ASN A 129 -10.10 -6.54 18.07
CA ASN A 129 -11.55 -6.51 18.19
C ASN A 129 -12.12 -5.12 17.87
N TRP A 130 -13.45 -5.05 17.78
CA TRP A 130 -14.16 -3.82 17.46
C TRP A 130 -14.88 -3.28 18.69
N GLU A 131 -14.60 -2.03 19.04
CA GLU A 131 -15.04 -1.41 20.29
C GLU A 131 -15.95 -0.20 20.04
N ASP A 132 -16.95 -0.09 20.90
CA ASP A 132 -17.81 1.09 21.03
C ASP A 132 -17.26 1.95 22.16
N SER A 133 -16.78 3.14 21.82
CA SER A 133 -16.24 4.10 22.80
C SER A 133 -17.28 4.59 23.81
N ALA A 134 -18.57 4.47 23.51
CA ALA A 134 -19.68 4.94 24.35
C ALA A 134 -20.36 3.81 25.14
N ASN A 135 -20.37 2.57 24.62
CA ASN A 135 -21.04 1.44 25.28
C ASN A 135 -20.36 0.09 25.00
N ASN A 136 -19.56 -0.38 25.96
CA ASN A 136 -18.84 -1.65 25.86
C ASN A 136 -19.71 -2.91 25.64
N GLN A 137 -21.02 -2.84 25.88
CA GLN A 137 -21.95 -3.95 25.58
C GLN A 137 -22.13 -4.19 24.08
N ASN A 138 -21.76 -3.20 23.25
CA ASN A 138 -21.81 -3.28 21.79
C ASN A 138 -20.48 -3.76 21.19
N ASN A 139 -19.45 -4.03 22.01
CA ASN A 139 -18.17 -4.51 21.52
C ASN A 139 -18.34 -5.87 20.81
N ILE A 140 -17.63 -6.04 19.70
CA ILE A 140 -17.61 -7.29 18.94
C ILE A 140 -16.25 -7.93 19.15
N THR A 141 -16.27 -9.10 19.80
CA THR A 141 -15.11 -9.99 19.86
C THR A 141 -15.12 -10.94 18.68
N ILE A 142 -14.02 -10.95 17.92
CA ILE A 142 -13.85 -11.82 16.77
C ILE A 142 -12.95 -12.99 17.19
N ALA A 143 -13.43 -14.22 16.99
CA ALA A 143 -12.65 -15.42 17.25
C ALA A 143 -11.45 -15.46 16.29
N GLU A 144 -10.32 -16.02 16.74
CA GLU A 144 -9.09 -16.06 15.95
C GLU A 144 -9.29 -16.74 14.58
N ALA A 145 -10.07 -17.82 14.53
CA ALA A 145 -10.41 -18.52 13.30
C ALA A 145 -11.27 -17.69 12.30
N ASN A 146 -11.78 -16.54 12.72
CA ASN A 146 -12.56 -15.61 11.90
C ASN A 146 -11.79 -14.33 11.57
N LYS A 147 -10.49 -14.25 11.91
CA LYS A 147 -9.59 -13.22 11.41
C LYS A 147 -8.92 -13.76 10.15
N LEU A 148 -9.24 -13.14 9.02
CA LEU A 148 -9.06 -13.72 7.70
C LEU A 148 -8.26 -12.76 6.85
N VAL A 149 -7.06 -13.17 6.47
CA VAL A 149 -6.19 -12.37 5.59
C VAL A 149 -6.70 -12.48 4.16
N TYR A 150 -6.88 -11.34 3.51
CA TYR A 150 -7.17 -11.25 2.08
C TYR A 150 -5.99 -11.87 1.33
N THR A 151 -6.25 -12.97 0.63
CA THR A 151 -5.17 -13.83 0.12
C THR A 151 -4.38 -13.13 -0.97
N SER A 152 -3.11 -13.51 -1.10
CA SER A 152 -2.23 -12.97 -2.13
C SER A 152 -2.64 -13.34 -3.57
N GLU A 153 -3.48 -14.38 -3.73
CA GLU A 153 -4.11 -14.75 -5.00
C GLU A 153 -5.33 -13.89 -5.36
N SER A 154 -5.84 -13.09 -4.42
CA SER A 154 -7.00 -12.24 -4.66
C SER A 154 -6.62 -10.99 -5.46
N GLU A 155 -7.54 -10.51 -6.31
CA GLU A 155 -7.29 -9.35 -7.17
C GLU A 155 -7.05 -8.08 -6.33
N GLN A 156 -6.15 -7.21 -6.82
CA GLN A 156 -6.01 -5.86 -6.28
C GLN A 156 -7.33 -5.07 -6.47
N ILE A 157 -7.61 -4.18 -5.54
CA ILE A 157 -8.81 -3.36 -5.52
C ILE A 157 -8.40 -1.94 -5.90
N ASP A 158 -8.69 -1.57 -7.14
CA ASP A 158 -8.60 -0.18 -7.57
C ASP A 158 -9.71 0.62 -6.89
N ILE A 159 -9.40 1.78 -6.31
CA ILE A 159 -10.35 2.64 -5.61
C ILE A 159 -10.17 4.11 -6.01
N GLU A 160 -11.27 4.86 -6.06
CA GLU A 160 -11.23 6.33 -6.23
C GLU A 160 -11.14 7.07 -4.88
N SER A 161 -11.64 6.42 -3.82
CA SER A 161 -11.65 6.94 -2.45
C SER A 161 -11.93 5.81 -1.46
N LEU A 162 -11.87 6.11 -0.15
CA LEU A 162 -12.27 5.15 0.87
C LEU A 162 -13.78 4.85 0.80
N ASN A 163 -14.64 5.79 0.40
CA ASN A 163 -16.05 5.48 0.15
C ASN A 163 -16.24 4.49 -1.01
N ASP A 164 -15.48 4.64 -2.10
CA ASP A 164 -15.52 3.69 -3.21
C ASP A 164 -15.05 2.30 -2.77
N LEU A 165 -14.01 2.22 -1.91
CA LEU A 165 -13.64 0.95 -1.27
C LEU A 165 -14.82 0.33 -0.50
N HIS A 166 -15.52 1.13 0.32
CA HIS A 166 -16.69 0.65 1.07
C HIS A 166 -17.78 0.15 0.12
N GLU A 167 -18.07 0.86 -0.96
CA GLU A 167 -19.10 0.49 -1.94
C GLU A 167 -18.74 -0.82 -2.66
N LYS A 168 -17.49 -0.95 -3.13
CA LYS A 168 -16.98 -2.16 -3.79
C LYS A 168 -17.00 -3.36 -2.87
N LEU A 169 -16.55 -3.19 -1.62
CA LEU A 169 -16.63 -4.22 -0.61
C LEU A 169 -18.07 -4.45 -0.13
N SER A 170 -19.01 -3.53 -0.25
CA SER A 170 -20.41 -3.78 0.18
C SER A 170 -21.19 -4.64 -0.82
N VAL A 171 -20.63 -4.91 -1.99
CA VAL A 171 -21.20 -5.88 -2.93
C VAL A 171 -21.09 -7.27 -2.31
N ARG A 172 -22.25 -7.91 -2.09
CA ARG A 172 -22.33 -9.21 -1.42
C ARG A 172 -21.38 -10.25 -2.01
N ASP A 173 -21.35 -10.38 -3.32
CA ASP A 173 -20.55 -11.42 -3.98
C ASP A 173 -19.05 -11.13 -3.84
N THR A 174 -18.63 -9.86 -3.80
CA THR A 174 -17.25 -9.46 -3.50
C THR A 174 -16.85 -9.93 -2.09
N LEU A 175 -17.67 -9.64 -1.06
CA LEU A 175 -17.38 -10.11 0.31
C LEU A 175 -17.36 -11.62 0.40
N LYS A 176 -18.35 -12.27 -0.23
CA LYS A 176 -18.45 -13.72 -0.21
C LYS A 176 -17.17 -14.34 -0.79
N THR A 177 -16.76 -13.91 -1.98
CA THR A 177 -15.54 -14.42 -2.62
C THR A 177 -14.30 -14.13 -1.78
N ALA A 178 -14.15 -12.93 -1.25
CA ALA A 178 -13.02 -12.59 -0.39
C ALA A 178 -12.94 -13.48 0.86
N LEU A 179 -14.06 -13.67 1.56
CA LEU A 179 -14.13 -14.52 2.76
C LEU A 179 -13.90 -16.00 2.44
N GLU A 180 -14.49 -16.52 1.37
CA GLU A 180 -14.32 -17.91 0.95
C GLU A 180 -12.88 -18.21 0.51
N ASN A 181 -12.25 -17.30 -0.25
CA ASN A 181 -10.84 -17.40 -0.62
C ASN A 181 -9.93 -17.36 0.61
N ALA A 182 -10.27 -16.55 1.61
CA ALA A 182 -9.54 -16.47 2.87
C ALA A 182 -9.81 -17.66 3.82
N GLY A 183 -10.58 -18.67 3.39
CA GLY A 183 -10.73 -19.94 4.10
C GLY A 183 -12.09 -20.17 4.78
N VAL A 184 -13.06 -19.25 4.62
CA VAL A 184 -14.43 -19.48 5.11
C VAL A 184 -15.08 -20.56 4.26
N ALA A 185 -15.70 -21.55 4.90
CA ALA A 185 -16.50 -22.55 4.20
C ALA A 185 -17.63 -21.88 3.40
N GLN A 186 -18.08 -22.53 2.32
CA GLN A 186 -19.07 -21.98 1.40
C GLN A 186 -20.23 -21.28 2.12
N ILE A 187 -20.38 -19.98 1.86
CA ILE A 187 -21.39 -19.10 2.46
C ILE A 187 -22.70 -19.25 1.68
N PRO A 188 -23.81 -19.65 2.32
CA PRO A 188 -25.09 -19.80 1.64
C PRO A 188 -25.58 -18.50 0.96
N GLU A 189 -26.23 -18.62 -0.19
CA GLU A 189 -26.79 -17.48 -0.93
C GLU A 189 -27.81 -16.65 -0.13
N THR A 190 -28.45 -17.28 0.84
CA THR A 190 -29.42 -16.63 1.73
C THR A 190 -28.79 -15.87 2.88
N THR A 191 -27.45 -15.92 3.05
CA THR A 191 -26.75 -15.17 4.09
C THR A 191 -26.57 -13.73 3.65
N THR A 192 -26.98 -12.78 4.50
CA THR A 192 -26.70 -11.36 4.33
C THR A 192 -25.30 -11.06 4.86
N LEU A 193 -24.47 -10.42 4.04
CA LEU A 193 -23.15 -9.91 4.40
C LEU A 193 -23.21 -8.39 4.48
N ALA A 194 -22.66 -7.81 5.53
CA ALA A 194 -22.66 -6.36 5.71
C ALA A 194 -21.44 -5.86 6.50
N ILE A 195 -20.92 -4.70 6.09
CA ILE A 195 -19.86 -3.95 6.77
C ILE A 195 -20.53 -2.96 7.72
N ASN A 196 -20.12 -2.95 8.99
CA ASN A 196 -20.74 -2.11 10.03
C ASN A 196 -19.70 -1.55 11.02
N ASN A 197 -18.59 -1.06 10.50
CA ASN A 197 -17.48 -0.54 11.29
C ASN A 197 -16.82 0.67 10.64
N ASN A 198 -16.09 1.42 11.47
CA ASN A 198 -15.15 2.42 10.96
C ASN A 198 -13.89 1.71 10.41
N LEU A 199 -13.05 2.40 9.65
CA LEU A 199 -11.76 1.85 9.20
C LEU A 199 -10.86 1.51 10.40
N GLY A 200 -10.24 0.33 10.37
CA GLY A 200 -9.23 -0.09 11.34
C GLY A 200 -7.91 -0.39 10.64
N PHE A 201 -6.78 -0.05 11.26
CA PHE A 201 -5.46 -0.36 10.71
C PHE A 201 -4.55 -0.96 11.78
N THR A 202 -3.71 -1.90 11.36
CA THR A 202 -2.58 -2.39 12.16
C THR A 202 -1.28 -2.05 11.44
N ASN A 203 -0.35 -1.39 12.15
CA ASN A 203 0.99 -1.02 11.66
C ASN A 203 1.02 -0.24 10.34
N GLY A 204 -0.11 0.33 9.90
CA GLY A 204 -0.25 1.02 8.62
C GLY A 204 -0.20 0.11 7.39
N ASP A 205 -0.24 -1.21 7.57
CA ASP A 205 -0.02 -2.20 6.50
C ASP A 205 -1.20 -3.17 6.30
N LEU A 206 -2.02 -3.37 7.35
CA LEU A 206 -3.26 -4.12 7.26
C LEU A 206 -4.46 -3.21 7.51
N LEU A 207 -5.42 -3.22 6.59
CA LEU A 207 -6.76 -2.68 6.77
C LEU A 207 -7.68 -3.77 7.35
N HIS A 208 -8.35 -3.45 8.45
CA HIS A 208 -9.32 -4.32 9.10
C HIS A 208 -10.76 -3.92 8.75
N VAL A 209 -11.58 -4.88 8.35
CA VAL A 209 -13.00 -4.69 8.01
C VAL A 209 -13.84 -5.73 8.71
N ASN A 210 -14.73 -5.30 9.60
CA ASN A 210 -15.71 -6.20 10.22
C ASN A 210 -16.83 -6.54 9.23
N VAL A 211 -16.90 -7.80 8.82
CA VAL A 211 -17.97 -8.32 7.98
C VAL A 211 -18.90 -9.19 8.84
N SER A 212 -20.12 -8.70 9.04
CA SER A 212 -21.19 -9.46 9.68
C SER A 212 -21.87 -10.39 8.67
N ALA A 213 -22.00 -11.66 9.02
CA ALA A 213 -22.72 -12.67 8.26
C ALA A 213 -23.96 -13.13 9.04
N THR A 214 -25.14 -12.84 8.49
CA THR A 214 -26.43 -13.14 9.10
C THR A 214 -27.19 -14.14 8.24
N PRO A 215 -27.28 -15.42 8.63
CA PRO A 215 -28.10 -16.41 7.94
C PRO A 215 -29.59 -16.03 7.97
N THR A 216 -30.39 -16.63 7.09
CA THR A 216 -31.86 -16.54 7.19
C THR A 216 -32.41 -17.45 8.29
N GLY A 217 -33.43 -16.99 9.02
CA GLY A 217 -34.10 -17.79 10.04
C GLY A 217 -34.78 -16.94 11.11
N SER A 218 -35.51 -17.59 12.01
CA SER A 218 -36.25 -16.92 13.09
C SER A 218 -35.35 -16.39 14.21
N ASN A 219 -34.15 -16.97 14.38
CA ASN A 219 -33.13 -16.57 15.36
C ASN A 219 -31.73 -16.81 14.76
N PRO A 220 -31.32 -16.01 13.77
CA PRO A 220 -30.03 -16.22 13.13
C PRO A 220 -28.90 -15.91 14.11
N THR A 221 -27.89 -16.78 14.17
CA THR A 221 -26.65 -16.47 14.88
C THR A 221 -25.77 -15.69 13.92
N ILE A 222 -25.41 -14.46 14.30
CA ILE A 222 -24.52 -13.61 13.51
C ILE A 222 -23.09 -14.07 13.76
N THR A 223 -22.35 -14.31 12.68
CA THR A 223 -20.90 -14.49 12.72
C THR A 223 -20.25 -13.19 12.28
N ASN A 224 -19.25 -12.72 13.01
CA ASN A 224 -18.42 -11.58 12.59
C ASN A 224 -17.06 -12.11 12.13
N TYR A 225 -16.60 -11.59 11.00
CA TYR A 225 -15.29 -11.85 10.42
C TYR A 225 -14.49 -10.56 10.39
N ASP A 226 -13.20 -10.64 10.71
CA ASP A 226 -12.26 -9.55 10.45
C ASP A 226 -11.58 -9.86 9.12
N LEU A 227 -12.01 -9.19 8.05
CA LEU A 227 -11.33 -9.26 6.76
C LEU A 227 -10.12 -8.31 6.80
N GLN A 228 -8.93 -8.87 6.79
CA GLN A 228 -7.65 -8.18 6.89
C GLN A 228 -7.04 -8.02 5.51
N ILE A 229 -7.20 -6.84 4.92
CA ILE A 229 -6.74 -6.55 3.56
C ILE A 229 -5.37 -5.88 3.66
N PRO A 230 -4.29 -6.46 3.13
CA PRO A 230 -3.03 -5.75 3.01
C PRO A 230 -3.22 -4.48 2.19
N VAL A 231 -2.68 -3.37 2.66
CA VAL A 231 -2.89 -2.06 2.02
C VAL A 231 -2.27 -2.01 0.62
N SER A 232 -1.29 -2.87 0.34
CA SER A 232 -0.70 -3.05 -0.99
C SER A 232 -1.61 -3.79 -1.98
N ASN A 233 -2.71 -4.39 -1.52
CA ASN A 233 -3.79 -4.84 -2.41
C ASN A 233 -4.67 -3.67 -2.90
N LEU A 234 -4.46 -2.44 -2.45
CA LEU A 234 -5.25 -1.28 -2.85
C LEU A 234 -4.46 -0.38 -3.80
N ASN A 235 -5.10 0.06 -4.88
CA ASN A 235 -4.56 1.09 -5.77
C ASN A 235 -5.50 2.30 -5.77
N LEU A 236 -4.95 3.51 -5.65
CA LEU A 236 -5.74 4.73 -5.81
C LEU A 236 -5.76 5.12 -7.30
N VAL A 237 -6.89 4.91 -7.95
CA VAL A 237 -7.11 5.18 -9.38
C VAL A 237 -8.18 6.26 -9.51
N VAL A 238 -7.76 7.49 -9.79
CA VAL A 238 -8.64 8.67 -9.80
C VAL A 238 -8.69 9.27 -11.21
N PRO A 239 -9.79 9.09 -11.94
CA PRO A 239 -9.95 9.72 -13.23
C PRO A 239 -10.12 11.23 -13.05
N ASN A 240 -9.50 12.02 -13.93
CA ASN A 240 -9.60 13.48 -13.95
C ASN A 240 -9.23 14.18 -12.62
N LEU A 241 -8.29 13.63 -11.86
CA LEU A 241 -7.77 14.26 -10.64
C LEU A 241 -7.24 15.66 -10.96
N THR A 242 -7.72 16.67 -10.23
CA THR A 242 -7.27 18.05 -10.45
C THR A 242 -5.95 18.29 -9.71
N ILE A 243 -4.91 18.70 -10.45
CA ILE A 243 -3.60 19.10 -9.95
C ILE A 243 -3.25 20.46 -10.55
N THR A 244 -2.94 21.43 -9.69
CA THR A 244 -2.47 22.76 -10.10
C THR A 244 -1.18 23.12 -9.37
N VAL A 245 -0.38 23.98 -10.01
CA VAL A 245 0.80 24.57 -9.39
C VAL A 245 0.76 26.09 -9.49
N SER A 246 1.33 26.76 -8.50
CA SER A 246 1.48 28.21 -8.47
C SER A 246 2.81 28.59 -7.80
N GLY A 247 3.30 29.79 -8.05
CA GLY A 247 4.56 30.29 -7.52
C GLY A 247 5.07 31.47 -8.33
N THR A 248 6.21 32.00 -7.95
CA THR A 248 6.84 33.11 -8.66
C THR A 248 7.18 32.70 -10.08
N ASN A 249 6.72 33.49 -11.07
CA ASN A 249 6.88 33.22 -12.51
C ASN A 249 6.28 31.90 -12.99
N VAL A 250 5.30 31.33 -12.29
CA VAL A 250 4.52 30.17 -12.76
C VAL A 250 3.23 30.69 -13.40
N GLY A 251 3.03 30.40 -14.69
CA GLY A 251 1.83 30.76 -15.44
C GLY A 251 0.67 29.79 -15.22
N GLU A 252 -0.46 30.07 -15.88
CA GLU A 252 -1.60 29.14 -15.89
C GLU A 252 -1.26 27.87 -16.67
N ALA A 253 -1.63 26.71 -16.13
CA ALA A 253 -1.44 25.43 -16.80
C ALA A 253 -2.43 25.28 -17.97
N ASN A 254 -1.99 24.70 -19.08
CA ASN A 254 -2.86 24.37 -20.21
C ASN A 254 -3.84 23.22 -19.90
N ARG A 255 -3.56 22.46 -18.85
CA ARG A 255 -4.39 21.39 -18.32
C ARG A 255 -4.19 21.26 -16.83
N THR A 256 -5.28 21.00 -16.12
CA THR A 256 -5.28 20.84 -14.66
C THR A 256 -5.77 19.46 -14.21
N THR A 257 -6.27 18.60 -15.09
CA THR A 257 -6.81 17.28 -14.74
C THR A 257 -6.00 16.15 -15.34
N THR A 258 -5.72 15.08 -14.60
CA THR A 258 -4.96 13.88 -15.05
C THR A 258 -5.65 12.58 -14.65
N ASN A 259 -5.35 11.48 -15.34
CA ASN A 259 -5.66 10.13 -14.84
C ASN A 259 -4.56 9.72 -13.87
N PHE A 260 -4.88 9.74 -12.57
CA PHE A 260 -3.91 9.50 -11.52
C PHE A 260 -4.02 8.07 -11.02
N ASN A 261 -2.91 7.33 -11.05
CA ASN A 261 -2.79 6.00 -10.49
C ASN A 261 -1.69 6.03 -9.43
N PHE A 262 -1.98 5.57 -8.23
CA PHE A 262 -1.01 5.39 -7.16
C PHE A 262 -1.09 3.96 -6.63
N ASN A 263 -0.03 3.19 -6.85
CA ASN A 263 0.13 1.83 -6.34
C ASN A 263 0.70 1.90 -4.93
N ILE A 264 -0.04 1.38 -3.94
CA ILE A 264 0.43 1.36 -2.56
C ILE A 264 1.45 0.21 -2.44
N GLY A 265 2.70 0.57 -2.17
CA GLY A 265 3.80 -0.38 -2.07
C GLY A 265 3.70 -1.27 -0.84
N ILE A 266 4.44 -2.37 -0.88
CA ILE A 266 4.57 -3.31 0.24
C ILE A 266 5.36 -2.64 1.37
N ASN A 267 4.86 -2.72 2.61
CA ASN A 267 5.67 -2.38 3.77
C ASN A 267 6.72 -3.47 4.00
N ASP A 268 8.00 -3.13 3.83
CA ASP A 268 9.12 -4.07 3.98
C ASP A 268 9.58 -4.25 5.44
N THR A 269 8.89 -3.60 6.38
CA THR A 269 9.17 -3.72 7.81
C THR A 269 8.67 -5.07 8.33
N VAL A 270 9.61 -5.94 8.70
CA VAL A 270 9.31 -7.23 9.31
C VAL A 270 8.89 -7.04 10.77
N SER A 271 7.74 -7.61 11.12
CA SER A 271 7.30 -7.77 12.52
C SER A 271 8.12 -8.89 13.17
N GLU A 272 8.71 -8.62 14.33
CA GLU A 272 9.34 -9.66 15.14
C GLU A 272 8.24 -10.55 15.75
N THR A 273 8.32 -11.86 15.53
CA THR A 273 7.38 -12.84 16.08
C THR A 273 8.10 -14.04 16.68
N ASP A 274 7.58 -14.48 17.84
CA ASP A 274 8.08 -15.63 18.60
C ASP A 274 7.14 -16.84 18.40
N GLU A 275 7.03 -17.31 17.16
CA GLU A 275 6.18 -18.46 16.83
C GLU A 275 6.70 -19.76 17.47
N LYS A 276 5.77 -20.59 17.95
CA LYS A 276 6.08 -21.84 18.65
C LYS A 276 5.36 -23.01 18.00
N GLY A 277 6.13 -24.04 17.67
CA GLY A 277 5.62 -25.31 17.13
C GLY A 277 6.17 -26.50 17.90
N GLU A 278 5.44 -27.61 17.89
CA GLU A 278 5.92 -28.87 18.46
C GLU A 278 6.68 -29.67 17.40
N LEU A 279 7.95 -29.97 17.68
CA LEU A 279 8.79 -30.83 16.85
C LEU A 279 8.99 -32.19 17.51
N ALA A 280 8.84 -33.25 16.73
CA ALA A 280 9.21 -34.59 17.17
C ALA A 280 10.71 -34.64 17.50
N ALA A 281 11.07 -35.27 18.62
CA ALA A 281 12.43 -35.23 19.18
C ALA A 281 13.53 -35.73 18.20
N ASP A 282 13.16 -36.61 17.28
CA ASP A 282 14.06 -37.31 16.37
C ASP A 282 14.29 -36.58 15.04
N ASN A 283 13.49 -35.54 14.74
CA ASN A 283 13.49 -34.85 13.45
C ASN A 283 13.61 -33.33 13.62
N ARG A 284 14.85 -32.90 13.81
CA ARG A 284 15.25 -31.51 14.06
C ARG A 284 15.76 -30.82 12.80
N SER A 285 15.17 -31.13 11.65
CA SER A 285 15.51 -30.42 10.43
C SER A 285 14.74 -29.10 10.37
N ALA A 286 15.40 -28.14 9.77
CA ALA A 286 14.91 -26.79 9.61
C ALA A 286 13.58 -26.69 8.82
N ASN A 287 13.42 -27.53 7.80
CA ASN A 287 12.19 -27.57 7.01
C ASN A 287 11.03 -28.19 7.77
N GLU A 288 11.31 -29.13 8.68
CA GLU A 288 10.30 -29.67 9.58
C GLU A 288 9.89 -28.65 10.63
N ALA A 289 10.79 -27.74 11.05
CA ALA A 289 10.43 -26.58 11.88
C ALA A 289 9.41 -25.68 11.18
N LEU A 290 9.62 -25.36 9.89
CA LEU A 290 8.63 -24.62 9.10
C LEU A 290 7.28 -25.34 9.05
N VAL A 291 7.26 -26.66 8.84
CA VAL A 291 6.01 -27.44 8.83
C VAL A 291 5.35 -27.46 10.21
N ALA A 292 6.12 -27.64 11.28
CA ALA A 292 5.61 -27.64 12.65
C ALA A 292 5.06 -26.28 13.09
N LEU A 293 5.57 -25.19 12.51
CA LEU A 293 5.03 -23.84 12.68
C LEU A 293 3.83 -23.56 11.76
N GLY A 294 3.45 -24.49 10.89
CA GLY A 294 2.37 -24.29 9.92
C GLY A 294 2.74 -23.36 8.74
N LEU A 295 4.03 -23.06 8.56
CA LEU A 295 4.54 -22.13 7.54
C LEU A 295 4.94 -22.83 6.24
N ALA A 296 4.89 -24.16 6.23
CA ALA A 296 5.15 -24.95 5.04
C ALA A 296 4.38 -26.27 5.10
N THR A 297 4.14 -26.86 3.95
CA THR A 297 3.65 -28.23 3.81
C THR A 297 4.76 -29.13 3.30
N SER A 298 4.71 -30.42 3.66
CA SER A 298 5.63 -31.43 3.14
C SER A 298 4.86 -32.46 2.33
N SER A 299 5.38 -32.83 1.17
CA SER A 299 4.89 -33.97 0.38
C SER A 299 6.05 -34.91 0.08
N THR A 300 5.83 -36.21 0.25
CA THR A 300 6.83 -37.24 -0.06
C THR A 300 6.33 -38.08 -1.23
N ASP A 301 7.03 -37.98 -2.36
CA ASP A 301 6.80 -38.84 -3.51
C ASP A 301 8.08 -39.64 -3.79
N SER A 302 7.93 -40.96 -3.91
CA SER A 302 9.00 -41.88 -4.29
C SER A 302 10.29 -41.76 -3.44
N GLY A 303 10.13 -41.41 -2.16
CA GLY A 303 11.22 -41.25 -1.20
C GLY A 303 11.92 -39.88 -1.20
N ASN A 304 11.44 -38.92 -2.00
CA ASN A 304 11.92 -37.54 -1.98
C ASN A 304 10.87 -36.64 -1.31
N THR A 305 11.26 -35.95 -0.24
CA THR A 305 10.39 -35.00 0.47
C THR A 305 10.61 -33.59 -0.07
N THR A 306 9.55 -33.02 -0.62
CA THR A 306 9.50 -31.62 -1.04
C THR A 306 8.77 -30.81 0.01
N TYR A 307 9.29 -29.62 0.31
CA TYR A 307 8.66 -28.67 1.21
C TYR A 307 8.19 -27.46 0.39
N THR A 308 6.94 -27.08 0.56
CA THR A 308 6.32 -25.92 -0.09
C THR A 308 5.97 -24.91 0.97
N ILE A 309 6.55 -23.71 0.89
CA ILE A 309 6.26 -22.60 1.80
C ILE A 309 4.81 -22.16 1.57
N ASP A 310 4.10 -21.92 2.67
CA ASP A 310 2.80 -21.27 2.66
C ASP A 310 3.03 -19.75 2.77
N ASN A 311 2.94 -19.05 1.64
CA ASN A 311 3.23 -17.63 1.55
C ASN A 311 2.28 -16.78 2.40
N ASP A 312 0.99 -17.16 2.47
CA ASP A 312 0.00 -16.40 3.23
C ASP A 312 0.24 -16.60 4.74
N ALA A 313 0.55 -17.83 5.16
CA ALA A 313 0.92 -18.10 6.56
C ALA A 313 2.20 -17.39 6.97
N VAL A 314 3.23 -17.38 6.10
CA VAL A 314 4.46 -16.62 6.35
C VAL A 314 4.17 -15.12 6.43
N SER A 315 3.40 -14.58 5.48
CA SER A 315 3.04 -13.15 5.44
C SER A 315 2.38 -12.70 6.73
N ALA A 316 1.43 -13.49 7.24
CA ALA A 316 0.73 -13.20 8.50
C ALA A 316 1.67 -13.16 9.71
N VAL A 317 2.72 -14.01 9.72
CA VAL A 317 3.71 -14.07 10.79
C VAL A 317 4.75 -12.96 10.69
N VAL A 318 5.24 -12.65 9.49
CA VAL A 318 6.32 -11.65 9.32
C VAL A 318 5.77 -10.24 9.12
N GLY A 319 4.47 -10.09 8.85
CA GLY A 319 3.82 -8.82 8.57
C GLY A 319 4.28 -8.17 7.26
N VAL A 320 4.67 -8.98 6.27
CA VAL A 320 5.04 -8.52 4.92
C VAL A 320 4.17 -9.29 3.93
N TYR A 321 3.26 -8.60 3.25
CA TYR A 321 2.24 -9.22 2.41
C TYR A 321 2.57 -9.10 0.91
N ASN A 322 1.81 -9.82 0.09
CA ASN A 322 1.91 -9.82 -1.38
C ASN A 322 3.33 -10.11 -1.90
N CYS A 323 4.04 -10.98 -1.19
CA CYS A 323 5.36 -11.47 -1.54
C CYS A 323 5.33 -12.99 -1.73
N ASN A 324 6.15 -13.47 -2.67
CA ASN A 324 6.59 -14.85 -2.69
C ASN A 324 7.86 -15.00 -1.84
N PHE A 325 7.77 -15.82 -0.80
CA PHE A 325 8.84 -16.19 0.10
C PHE A 325 9.51 -17.47 -0.38
N ALA A 326 10.83 -17.40 -0.55
CA ALA A 326 11.62 -18.51 -1.05
C ALA A 326 13.00 -18.56 -0.37
N SER A 327 13.80 -19.55 -0.77
CA SER A 327 15.21 -19.69 -0.37
C SER A 327 15.42 -19.68 1.16
N PRO A 328 14.71 -20.51 1.94
CA PRO A 328 14.87 -20.54 3.38
C PRO A 328 16.31 -20.90 3.74
N THR A 329 16.96 -20.04 4.52
CA THR A 329 18.17 -20.39 5.26
C THR A 329 17.83 -20.46 6.72
N ILE A 330 18.33 -21.49 7.40
CA ILE A 330 17.89 -21.80 8.75
C ILE A 330 19.10 -22.15 9.59
N GLN A 331 19.25 -21.48 10.71
CA GLN A 331 20.39 -21.63 11.63
C GLN A 331 19.87 -21.84 13.04
N ALA A 332 20.39 -22.83 13.74
CA ALA A 332 20.10 -22.97 15.17
C ALA A 332 20.67 -21.75 15.92
N VAL A 333 19.89 -21.17 16.83
CA VAL A 333 20.33 -19.98 17.59
C VAL A 333 21.46 -20.32 18.56
N ASP A 334 21.55 -21.59 19.00
CA ASP A 334 22.62 -22.14 19.85
C ASP A 334 22.69 -23.69 19.67
N GLU A 335 23.60 -24.37 20.38
CA GLU A 335 23.56 -25.84 20.57
C GLU A 335 22.33 -26.29 21.40
N SER A 336 21.53 -25.35 21.90
CA SER A 336 20.30 -25.64 22.63
C SER A 336 19.22 -26.13 21.66
N ALA A 337 18.60 -27.24 22.05
CA ALA A 337 17.57 -27.92 21.29
C ALA A 337 16.39 -27.00 20.93
N GLY A 338 16.06 -26.89 19.64
CA GLY A 338 14.71 -26.48 19.21
C GLY A 338 14.47 -24.98 19.02
N THR A 339 15.50 -24.15 18.91
CA THR A 339 15.36 -22.74 18.50
C THR A 339 16.13 -22.47 17.21
N TYR A 340 15.46 -21.86 16.23
CA TYR A 340 16.03 -21.61 14.90
C TYR A 340 15.75 -20.18 14.46
N THR A 341 16.75 -19.53 13.87
CA THR A 341 16.57 -18.36 13.02
C THR A 341 16.27 -18.85 11.61
N ILE A 342 15.12 -18.46 11.09
CA ILE A 342 14.71 -18.71 9.71
C ILE A 342 14.84 -17.38 8.96
N THR A 343 15.54 -17.39 7.83
CA THR A 343 15.65 -16.24 6.93
C THR A 343 15.09 -16.64 5.57
N LEU A 344 14.15 -15.85 5.09
CA LEU A 344 13.48 -16.04 3.81
C LEU A 344 13.84 -14.88 2.88
N GLN A 345 13.86 -15.16 1.57
CA GLN A 345 13.90 -14.12 0.56
C GLN A 345 12.46 -13.81 0.12
N ALA A 346 12.01 -12.58 0.37
CA ALA A 346 10.74 -12.08 -0.15
C ALA A 346 10.96 -11.46 -1.54
N THR A 347 10.08 -11.78 -2.49
CA THR A 347 10.00 -11.13 -3.82
C THR A 347 8.57 -10.68 -4.02
N PRO A 348 8.29 -9.39 -4.33
CA PRO A 348 6.94 -8.94 -4.63
C PRO A 348 6.27 -9.79 -5.71
N LEU A 349 4.98 -10.06 -5.54
CA LEU A 349 4.17 -10.67 -6.59
C LEU A 349 4.01 -9.70 -7.77
N ASP A 350 3.64 -10.25 -8.93
CA ASP A 350 3.41 -9.41 -10.12
C ASP A 350 2.30 -8.37 -9.84
N GLY A 351 2.53 -7.12 -10.23
CA GLY A 351 1.65 -5.99 -9.92
C GLY A 351 1.92 -5.28 -8.58
N TYR A 352 2.76 -5.84 -7.71
CA TYR A 352 3.14 -5.23 -6.43
C TYR A 352 4.56 -4.66 -6.49
N VAL A 353 4.83 -3.61 -5.70
CA VAL A 353 6.08 -2.83 -5.73
C VAL A 353 6.70 -2.64 -4.36
#